data_AF-A0A2S4MID4-F1
#
_entry.id   AF-A0A2S4MID4-F1
#
_cell.length_a   1.000
_cell.length_b   1.000
_cell.length_c   1.000
_cell.angle_alpha   90.00
_cell.angle_beta   90.00
_cell.angle_gamma   90.00
#
_symmetry.space_group_name_H-M   'P 1'
#
loop_
_entity.id
_entity.type
_entity.pdbx_description
1 polymer ?
#
loop_
_entity_poly.entity_id
_entity_poly.type
_entity_poly.pdbx_seq_one_letter_code
_entity_poly.pdbx_strand_id
1 'polypeptide(L)'
;MATFVPTTQERADILESLALVGPAKPVGYLPLPTVMKALRLTIPAVEQEYANGSRQVRVLGPEDCCIKGGAVYVFDQPALASLLSASSRLLTDLGWPTDSEAFIRRIAVEWLTDDHPLIGLVRQAFGDVRS
;
A
#
# COMPACT_ATOMS: atom_id res chain seq x y z
N MET A 1 -26.16 -5.47 -5.00
CA MET A 1 -24.77 -5.27 -4.53
C MET A 1 -24.83 -4.94 -3.06
N ALA A 2 -24.27 -5.78 -2.18
CA ALA A 2 -24.27 -5.52 -0.75
C ALA A 2 -23.38 -4.31 -0.45
N THR A 3 -23.97 -3.25 0.09
CA THR A 3 -23.24 -2.09 0.59
C THR A 3 -22.54 -2.54 1.87
N PHE A 4 -21.24 -2.84 1.78
CA PHE A 4 -20.44 -3.11 2.98
C PHE A 4 -20.37 -1.82 3.79
N VAL A 5 -21.13 -1.77 4.89
CA VAL A 5 -21.07 -0.70 5.88
C VAL A 5 -20.33 -1.29 7.09
N PRO A 6 -19.03 -1.01 7.24
CA PRO A 6 -18.25 -1.51 8.35
C PRO A 6 -18.79 -0.94 9.66
N THR A 7 -18.83 -1.77 10.68
CA THR A 7 -19.09 -1.37 12.06
C THR A 7 -18.00 -0.43 12.56
N THR A 8 -18.26 0.29 13.67
CA THR A 8 -17.26 1.18 14.29
C THR A 8 -15.94 0.45 14.58
N GLN A 9 -16.02 -0.82 14.98
CA GLN A 9 -14.86 -1.66 15.25
C GLN A 9 -14.07 -1.92 13.96
N GLU A 10 -14.73 -2.43 12.91
CA GLU A 10 -14.06 -2.69 11.61
C GLU A 10 -13.45 -1.41 11.01
N ARG A 11 -14.07 -0.25 11.22
CA ARG A 11 -13.49 1.04 10.81
C ARG A 11 -12.20 1.34 11.58
N ALA A 12 -12.17 1.06 12.88
CA ALA A 12 -10.98 1.24 13.70
C ALA A 12 -9.85 0.28 13.28
N ASP A 13 -10.15 -1.01 13.06
CA ASP A 13 -9.19 -2.00 12.59
C ASP A 13 -8.58 -1.61 11.23
N ILE A 14 -9.41 -1.10 10.30
CA ILE A 14 -8.96 -0.62 8.99
C ILE A 14 -8.00 0.57 9.13
N LEU A 15 -8.33 1.54 10.00
CA LEU A 15 -7.51 2.73 10.21
C LEU A 15 -6.22 2.40 10.99
N GLU A 16 -6.29 1.45 11.93
CA GLU A 16 -5.13 0.94 12.67
C GLU A 16 -4.12 0.29 11.71
N SER A 17 -4.59 -0.50 10.74
CA SER A 17 -3.72 -1.10 9.72
C SER A 17 -2.90 -0.07 8.93
N LEU A 18 -3.47 1.11 8.64
CA LEU A 18 -2.73 2.24 8.04
C LEU A 18 -1.84 2.97 9.05
N ALA A 19 -2.27 3.09 10.30
CA ALA A 19 -1.45 3.70 11.36
C ALA A 19 -0.18 2.91 11.66
N LEU A 20 -0.22 1.57 11.46
CA LEU A 20 0.93 0.67 11.61
C LEU A 20 1.98 0.82 10.49
N VAL A 21 1.73 1.61 9.45
CA VAL A 21 2.72 1.85 8.38
C VAL A 21 3.94 2.57 8.97
N GLY A 22 5.10 1.95 8.81
CA GLY A 22 6.36 2.36 9.39
C GLY A 22 7.48 1.34 9.12
N PRO A 23 8.56 1.32 9.92
CA PRO A 23 9.74 0.50 9.64
C PRO A 23 9.48 -1.01 9.49
N ALA A 24 8.52 -1.57 10.26
CA ALA A 24 8.17 -2.98 10.23
C ALA A 24 7.13 -3.34 9.15
N LYS A 25 6.36 -2.35 8.69
CA LYS A 25 5.34 -2.46 7.65
C LYS A 25 5.47 -1.26 6.71
N PRO A 26 6.41 -1.31 5.75
CA PRO A 26 6.70 -0.16 4.89
C PRO A 26 5.53 0.35 4.06
N VAL A 27 4.52 -0.48 3.78
CA VAL A 27 3.41 -0.17 2.88
C VAL A 27 2.07 -0.64 3.45
N GLY A 28 1.04 0.19 3.31
CA GLY A 28 -0.37 -0.15 3.50
C GLY A 28 -1.22 0.40 2.36
N TYR A 29 -2.38 -0.19 2.11
CA TYR A 29 -3.31 0.32 1.11
C TYR A 29 -4.76 0.18 1.56
N LEU A 30 -5.61 1.06 1.03
CA LEU A 30 -7.06 0.97 1.13
C LEU A 30 -7.74 1.24 -0.21
N PRO A 31 -8.71 0.43 -0.64
CA PRO A 31 -9.54 0.75 -1.80
C PRO A 31 -10.27 2.09 -1.62
N LEU A 32 -10.33 2.94 -2.65
CA LEU A 32 -11.06 4.23 -2.56
C LEU A 32 -12.54 4.06 -2.20
N PRO A 33 -13.26 3.00 -2.68
CA PRO A 33 -14.62 2.75 -2.21
C PRO A 33 -14.70 2.55 -0.70
N THR A 34 -13.70 1.92 -0.08
CA THR A 34 -13.62 1.75 1.37
C THR A 34 -13.43 3.08 2.07
N VAL A 35 -12.50 3.91 1.59
CA VAL A 35 -12.24 5.24 2.16
C VAL A 35 -13.50 6.13 2.11
N MET A 36 -14.12 6.22 0.93
CA MET A 36 -15.23 7.16 0.71
C MET A 36 -16.56 6.65 1.27
N LYS A 37 -16.90 5.37 1.08
CA LYS A 37 -18.22 4.84 1.45
C LYS A 37 -18.24 4.25 2.86
N ALA A 38 -17.16 3.57 3.24
CA ALA A 38 -17.08 2.79 4.46
C ALA A 38 -16.54 3.65 5.62
N LEU A 39 -15.44 4.38 5.39
CA LEU A 39 -14.84 5.26 6.39
C LEU A 39 -15.44 6.66 6.38
N ARG A 40 -16.17 7.04 5.32
CA ARG A 40 -16.70 8.40 5.09
C ARG A 40 -15.61 9.49 5.17
N LEU A 41 -14.40 9.14 4.75
CA LEU A 41 -13.28 10.06 4.66
C LEU A 41 -13.12 10.59 3.24
N THR A 42 -12.53 11.77 3.12
CA THR A 42 -12.11 12.32 1.84
C THR A 42 -10.64 12.01 1.61
N ILE A 43 -10.22 11.95 0.34
CA ILE A 43 -8.82 11.73 -0.01
C ILE A 43 -7.88 12.79 0.61
N PRO A 44 -8.20 14.09 0.57
CA PRO A 44 -7.38 15.09 1.24
C PRO A 44 -7.25 14.89 2.75
N ALA A 45 -8.28 14.37 3.42
CA ALA A 45 -8.21 14.06 4.85
C ALA A 45 -7.26 12.89 5.14
N VAL A 46 -7.26 11.86 4.28
CA VAL A 46 -6.31 10.74 4.39
C VAL A 46 -4.88 11.23 4.13
N GLU A 47 -4.67 12.08 3.11
CA GLU A 47 -3.36 12.67 2.85
C GLU A 47 -2.87 13.49 4.05
N GLN A 48 -3.73 14.34 4.64
CA GLN A 48 -3.36 15.14 5.81
C GLN A 48 -3.04 14.30 7.06
N GLU A 49 -3.76 13.20 7.28
CA GLU A 49 -3.59 12.36 8.47
C GLU A 49 -2.32 11.48 8.36
N TYR A 50 -2.08 10.90 7.18
CA TYR A 50 -1.06 9.86 7.03
C TYR A 50 0.23 10.36 6.37
N ALA A 51 0.20 11.45 5.59
CA ALA A 51 1.43 12.03 5.05
C ALA A 51 2.16 12.81 6.14
N ASN A 52 3.44 12.51 6.32
CA ASN A 52 4.31 13.24 7.24
C ASN A 52 5.78 13.15 6.76
N GLY A 53 6.73 13.56 7.60
CA GLY A 53 8.15 13.60 7.23
C GLY A 53 8.74 12.29 6.70
N SER A 54 8.22 11.12 7.09
CA SER A 54 8.68 9.82 6.58
C SER A 54 7.66 9.11 5.70
N ARG A 55 6.35 9.37 5.89
CA ARG A 55 5.26 8.69 5.19
C ARG A 55 4.74 9.51 4.03
N GLN A 56 4.58 8.85 2.89
CA GLN A 56 3.92 9.41 1.71
C GLN A 56 2.59 8.71 1.44
N VAL A 57 1.66 9.46 0.86
CA VAL A 57 0.36 8.96 0.44
C VAL A 57 0.27 9.08 -1.08
N ARG A 58 -0.17 8.01 -1.75
CA ARG A 58 -0.41 7.99 -3.19
C ARG A 58 -1.77 7.41 -3.52
N VAL A 59 -2.48 8.14 -4.36
CA VAL A 59 -3.83 7.81 -4.78
C VAL A 59 -3.74 7.34 -6.22
N LEU A 60 -4.17 6.12 -6.47
CA LEU A 60 -4.19 5.52 -7.79
C LEU A 60 -5.64 5.30 -8.21
N GLY A 61 -5.97 5.82 -9.39
CA GLY A 61 -7.29 5.69 -9.98
C GLY A 61 -7.59 4.25 -10.43
N PRO A 62 -8.82 3.98 -10.86
CA PRO A 62 -9.21 2.67 -11.40
C PRO A 62 -8.49 2.32 -12.72
N GLU A 63 -7.94 3.32 -13.41
CA GLU A 63 -7.11 3.15 -14.61
C GLU A 63 -5.62 2.89 -14.30
N ASP A 64 -5.19 3.20 -13.07
CA ASP A 64 -3.79 3.07 -12.62
C ASP A 64 -3.58 1.91 -11.62
N CYS A 65 -4.61 1.06 -11.40
CA CYS A 65 -4.58 -0.01 -10.41
C CYS A 65 -5.55 -1.14 -10.77
N CYS A 66 -5.22 -2.39 -10.43
CA CYS A 66 -6.12 -3.55 -10.65
C CYS A 66 -7.45 -3.48 -9.86
N ILE A 67 -7.57 -2.53 -8.93
CA ILE A 67 -8.75 -2.37 -8.09
C ILE A 67 -9.76 -1.51 -8.86
N LYS A 68 -10.93 -2.08 -9.21
CA LYS A 68 -12.00 -1.45 -10.01
C LYS A 68 -12.50 -0.08 -9.52
N GLY A 69 -12.13 0.33 -8.30
CA GLY A 69 -12.46 1.63 -7.73
C GLY A 69 -11.26 2.50 -7.42
N GLY A 70 -10.04 2.10 -7.78
CA GLY A 70 -8.79 2.71 -7.33
C GLY A 70 -8.44 2.36 -5.88
N ALA A 71 -7.24 2.78 -5.45
CA ALA A 71 -6.79 2.63 -4.07
C ALA A 71 -5.88 3.77 -3.63
N VAL A 72 -5.88 4.05 -2.33
CA VAL A 72 -4.88 4.88 -1.66
C VAL A 72 -3.82 3.98 -1.05
N TYR A 73 -2.56 4.29 -1.30
CA TYR A 73 -1.39 3.65 -0.75
C TYR A 73 -0.72 4.63 0.22
N VAL A 74 -0.35 4.13 1.39
CA VAL A 74 0.46 4.84 2.38
C VAL A 74 1.75 4.07 2.53
N PHE A 75 2.89 4.72 2.39
CA PHE A 75 4.18 4.06 2.53
C PHE A 75 5.19 4.91 3.28
N ASP A 76 5.99 4.26 4.11
CA ASP A 76 7.15 4.88 4.77
C ASP A 76 8.32 4.88 3.78
N GLN A 77 8.70 6.07 3.32
CA GLN A 77 9.72 6.26 2.30
C GLN A 77 11.09 5.70 2.71
N PRO A 78 11.66 6.00 3.90
CA PRO A 78 12.97 5.46 4.26
C PRO A 78 12.95 3.95 4.49
N ALA A 79 11.89 3.39 5.08
CA ALA A 79 11.78 1.94 5.26
C ALA A 79 11.65 1.20 3.93
N LEU A 80 10.79 1.69 3.02
CA LEU A 80 10.61 1.09 1.70
C LEU A 80 11.89 1.23 0.87
N ALA A 81 12.54 2.40 0.85
CA ALA A 81 13.79 2.59 0.13
C ALA A 81 14.89 1.66 0.63
N SER A 82 14.99 1.45 1.96
CA SER A 82 15.94 0.51 2.55
C SER A 82 15.68 -0.93 2.12
N LEU A 83 14.40 -1.35 2.10
CA LEU A 83 13.99 -2.68 1.64
C LEU A 83 14.31 -2.90 0.15
N LEU A 84 13.98 -1.91 -0.70
CA LEU A 84 14.26 -1.97 -2.13
C LEU A 84 15.76 -1.94 -2.42
N SER A 85 16.54 -1.18 -1.65
CA SER A 85 18.01 -1.13 -1.79
C SER A 85 18.65 -2.47 -1.46
N ALA A 86 18.22 -3.12 -0.36
CA ALA A 86 18.69 -4.44 0.03
C ALA A 86 18.40 -5.52 -1.04
N SER A 87 17.34 -5.33 -1.83
CA SER A 87 16.93 -6.25 -2.90
C SER A 87 17.16 -5.67 -4.30
N SER A 88 17.97 -4.63 -4.42
CA SER A 88 18.15 -3.86 -5.66
C SER A 88 18.63 -4.70 -6.83
N ARG A 89 19.50 -5.69 -6.56
CA ARG A 89 19.97 -6.65 -7.57
C ARG A 89 18.81 -7.48 -8.13
N LEU A 90 18.01 -8.09 -7.25
CA LEU A 90 16.84 -8.88 -7.64
C LEU A 90 15.83 -8.04 -8.44
N LEU A 91 15.56 -6.81 -7.99
CA LEU A 91 14.68 -5.88 -8.71
C LEU A 91 15.24 -5.58 -10.10
N THR A 92 16.53 -5.27 -10.21
CA THR A 92 17.18 -4.95 -11.49
C THR A 92 17.18 -6.15 -12.45
N ASP A 93 17.54 -7.34 -11.98
CA ASP A 93 17.54 -8.59 -12.76
C ASP A 93 16.14 -8.91 -13.32
N LEU A 94 15.09 -8.55 -12.58
CA LEU A 94 13.70 -8.76 -12.99
C LEU A 94 13.10 -7.55 -13.74
N GLY A 95 13.84 -6.47 -13.94
CA GLY A 95 13.36 -5.24 -14.59
C GLY A 95 12.38 -4.42 -13.76
N TRP A 96 12.39 -4.59 -12.44
CA TRP A 96 11.55 -3.88 -11.49
C TRP A 96 12.18 -2.57 -10.99
N PRO A 97 11.36 -1.56 -10.65
CA PRO A 97 11.83 -0.29 -10.14
C PRO A 97 12.43 -0.44 -8.73
N THR A 98 13.51 0.30 -8.47
CA THR A 98 14.15 0.42 -7.16
C THR A 98 13.75 1.68 -6.40
N ASP A 99 13.02 2.59 -7.05
CA ASP A 99 12.42 3.76 -6.42
C ASP A 99 11.09 3.39 -5.74
N SER A 100 10.86 3.96 -4.56
CA SER A 100 9.67 3.70 -3.75
C SER A 100 8.37 4.03 -4.48
N GLU A 101 8.26 5.20 -5.14
CA GLU A 101 7.01 5.58 -5.82
C GLU A 101 6.75 4.71 -7.04
N ALA A 102 7.78 4.49 -7.87
CA ALA A 102 7.68 3.63 -9.05
C ALA A 102 7.33 2.19 -8.66
N PHE A 103 7.88 1.68 -7.55
CA PHE A 103 7.53 0.38 -7.00
C PHE A 103 6.07 0.30 -6.58
N ILE A 104 5.54 1.29 -5.85
CA ILE A 104 4.12 1.35 -5.47
C ILE A 104 3.20 1.34 -6.71
N ARG A 105 3.53 2.14 -7.73
CA ARG A 105 2.78 2.15 -8.99
C ARG A 105 2.81 0.78 -9.66
N ARG A 106 3.97 0.12 -9.68
CA ARG A 106 4.12 -1.19 -10.31
C ARG A 106 3.31 -2.27 -9.60
N ILE A 107 3.39 -2.38 -8.27
CA ILE A 107 2.61 -3.38 -7.51
C ILE A 107 1.10 -3.12 -7.55
N ALA A 108 0.68 -1.88 -7.76
CA ALA A 108 -0.74 -1.55 -7.88
C ALA A 108 -1.35 -2.02 -9.21
N VAL A 109 -0.54 -2.04 -10.27
CA VAL A 109 -0.92 -2.48 -11.62
C VAL A 109 -0.66 -3.96 -11.83
N GLU A 110 0.32 -4.54 -11.14
CA GLU A 110 0.75 -5.92 -11.35
C GLU A 110 0.45 -6.78 -10.12
N TRP A 111 -0.58 -7.63 -10.23
CA TRP A 111 -0.87 -8.65 -9.23
C TRP A 111 0.14 -9.79 -9.33
N LEU A 112 1.08 -9.81 -8.38
CA LEU A 112 2.03 -10.90 -8.25
C LEU A 112 1.35 -12.15 -7.69
N THR A 113 1.61 -13.29 -8.32
CA THR A 113 1.20 -14.61 -7.82
C THR A 113 2.16 -15.12 -6.74
N ASP A 114 1.74 -16.14 -5.98
CA ASP A 114 2.55 -16.76 -4.92
C ASP A 114 3.89 -17.34 -5.42
N ASP A 115 3.97 -17.67 -6.70
CA ASP A 115 5.16 -18.24 -7.33
C ASP A 115 6.16 -17.16 -7.76
N HIS A 116 5.76 -15.88 -7.75
CA HIS A 116 6.61 -14.80 -8.25
C HIS A 116 7.81 -14.57 -7.31
N PRO A 117 9.06 -14.47 -7.81
CA PRO A 117 10.26 -14.32 -6.98
C PRO A 117 10.25 -13.07 -6.07
N LEU A 118 9.49 -12.03 -6.44
CA LEU A 118 9.32 -10.82 -5.63
C LEU A 118 8.20 -10.90 -4.58
N ILE A 119 7.41 -11.98 -4.53
CA ILE A 119 6.27 -12.05 -3.60
C ILE A 119 6.74 -11.94 -2.14
N GLY A 120 7.92 -12.50 -1.82
CA GLY A 120 8.51 -12.40 -0.49
C GLY A 120 8.82 -10.95 -0.10
N LEU A 121 9.38 -10.17 -1.04
CA LEU A 121 9.65 -8.75 -0.83
C LEU A 121 8.36 -7.94 -0.70
N VAL A 122 7.35 -8.20 -1.54
CA VAL A 122 6.05 -7.54 -1.43
C VAL A 122 5.38 -7.85 -0.10
N ARG A 123 5.37 -9.11 0.33
CA ARG A 123 4.86 -9.51 1.65
C ARG A 123 5.59 -8.79 2.78
N GLN A 124 6.92 -8.71 2.73
CA GLN A 124 7.71 -7.96 3.70
C GLN A 124 7.35 -6.47 3.70
N ALA A 125 7.14 -5.87 2.54
CA ALA A 125 6.69 -4.48 2.42
C ALA A 125 5.31 -4.24 3.07
N PHE A 126 4.40 -5.22 3.00
CA PHE A 126 3.08 -5.16 3.65
C PHE A 126 3.07 -5.66 5.10
N GLY A 127 4.22 -6.06 5.66
CA GLY A 127 4.31 -6.61 7.01
C GLY A 127 3.70 -8.02 7.15
N ASP A 128 3.43 -8.71 6.04
CA ASP A 128 2.96 -10.10 6.00
C ASP A 128 4.16 -11.05 6.12
N VAL A 129 4.85 -10.97 7.26
CA VAL A 129 5.93 -11.90 7.58
C VAL A 129 5.26 -13.13 8.19
N ARG A 130 4.85 -14.10 7.36
CA ARG A 130 4.52 -15.43 7.89
C ARG A 130 5.77 -15.97 8.58
N SER A 131 5.73 -16.03 9.90
CA SER A 131 6.66 -16.81 10.72
C SER A 131 6.34 -18.30 10.64
#